data_AF-A0A356KER4-F1
#
_entry.id   AF-A0A356KER4-F1
#
_cell.length_a   1.000
_cell.length_b   1.000
_cell.length_c   1.000
_cell.angle_alpha   90.00
_cell.angle_beta   90.00
_cell.angle_gamma   90.00
#
_symmetry.space_group_name_H-M   'P 1'
#
loop_
_entity.id
_entity.type
_entity.pdbx_description
1 polymer ?
#
loop_
_entity_poly.entity_id
_entity_poly.type
_entity_poly.pdbx_seq_one_letter_code
_entity_poly.pdbx_strand_id
1 'polypeptide(L)'
;MTQRSKRLAVCARVREHQERIEQQRCVALRQQASAIAARVDEAQLAHRDTHAELERLLEGGVLDLAALSLQRGEVRASEARVRALADQQSAHQRRVASQEEAFQQASQRRRGAERLIERIQLDEAVAARSKARRSQSELARLARRPA
;
A
#
# COMPACT_ATOMS: atom_id res chain seq x y z
N MET A 1 24.52 -24.52 11.17
CA MET A 1 23.83 -23.81 10.05
C MET A 1 24.77 -23.67 8.87
N THR A 2 24.32 -24.01 7.66
CA THR A 2 25.13 -23.89 6.45
C THR A 2 25.25 -22.42 6.01
N GLN A 3 26.26 -22.08 5.22
CA GLN A 3 26.40 -20.74 4.62
C GLN A 3 25.17 -20.37 3.74
N ARG A 4 24.52 -21.39 3.17
CA ARG A 4 23.26 -21.28 2.43
C ARG A 4 22.11 -20.85 3.34
N SER A 5 21.91 -21.49 4.51
CA SER A 5 20.85 -21.10 5.45
C SER A 5 21.00 -19.65 5.94
N LYS A 6 22.24 -19.19 6.17
CA LYS A 6 22.51 -17.79 6.55
C LYS A 6 22.13 -16.79 5.46
N ARG A 7 22.46 -17.08 4.19
CA ARG A 7 22.07 -16.24 3.04
C ARG A 7 20.56 -16.15 2.88
N LEU A 8 19.85 -17.27 3.04
CA LEU A 8 18.39 -17.33 2.97
C LEU A 8 17.73 -16.48 4.07
N ALA A 9 18.25 -16.52 5.30
CA ALA A 9 17.76 -15.69 6.40
C ALA A 9 17.95 -14.18 6.16
N VAL A 10 19.05 -13.79 5.50
CA VAL A 10 19.24 -12.39 5.06
C VAL A 10 18.23 -12.02 3.98
N CYS A 11 18.04 -12.87 2.96
CA CYS A 11 17.06 -12.63 1.90
C CYS A 11 15.62 -12.49 2.45
N ALA A 12 15.22 -13.33 3.41
CA ALA A 12 13.92 -13.26 4.05
C ALA A 12 13.71 -11.89 4.73
N ARG A 13 14.68 -11.45 5.54
CA ARG A 13 14.62 -10.16 6.24
C ARG A 13 14.55 -8.98 5.29
N VAL A 14 15.30 -9.00 4.19
CA VAL A 14 15.22 -7.95 3.17
C VAL A 14 13.84 -7.88 2.52
N ARG A 15 13.22 -9.03 2.23
CA ARG A 15 11.87 -9.08 1.64
C ARG A 15 10.79 -8.62 2.62
N GLU A 16 10.89 -9.03 3.89
CA GLU A 16 10.02 -8.55 4.97
C GLU A 16 10.13 -7.04 5.16
N HIS A 17 11.36 -6.51 5.16
CA HIS A 17 11.57 -5.07 5.27
C HIS A 17 11.00 -4.30 4.07
N GLN A 18 11.17 -4.83 2.84
CA GLN A 18 10.58 -4.22 1.65
C GLN A 18 9.04 -4.20 1.73
N GLU A 19 8.40 -5.30 2.13
CA GLU A 19 6.94 -5.34 2.28
C GLU A 19 6.46 -4.31 3.31
N ARG A 20 7.18 -4.16 4.44
CA ARG A 20 6.86 -3.13 5.44
C ARG A 20 6.97 -1.71 4.88
N ILE A 21 8.00 -1.42 4.09
CA ILE A 21 8.15 -0.11 3.43
C ILE A 21 6.96 0.16 2.51
N GLU A 22 6.59 -0.80 1.65
CA GLU A 22 5.47 -0.60 0.74
C GLU A 22 4.13 -0.50 1.49
N GLN A 23 3.97 -1.21 2.60
CA GLN A 23 2.81 -1.10 3.48
C GLN A 23 2.70 0.29 4.10
N GLN A 24 3.80 0.82 4.64
CA GLN A 24 3.83 2.16 5.23
C GLN A 24 3.50 3.24 4.18
N ARG A 25 4.02 3.10 2.96
CA ARG A 25 3.69 3.99 1.84
C ARG A 25 2.22 3.92 1.46
N CYS A 26 1.61 2.72 1.42
CA CYS A 26 0.17 2.56 1.20
C CYS A 26 -0.65 3.31 2.25
N VAL A 27 -0.30 3.13 3.53
CA VAL A 27 -1.01 3.78 4.64
C VAL A 27 -0.91 5.30 4.53
N ALA A 28 0.30 5.83 4.28
CA ALA A 28 0.50 7.27 4.13
C ALA A 28 -0.28 7.84 2.93
N LEU A 29 -0.28 7.18 1.78
CA LEU A 29 -1.03 7.63 0.61
C LEU A 29 -2.54 7.56 0.81
N ARG A 30 -3.05 6.52 1.49
CA ARG A 30 -4.47 6.41 1.85
C ARG A 30 -4.90 7.54 2.80
N GLN A 31 -4.08 7.88 3.78
CA GLN A 31 -4.33 9.01 4.68
C GLN A 31 -4.38 10.33 3.89
N GLN A 32 -3.44 10.55 2.97
CA GLN A 32 -3.45 11.74 2.10
C GLN A 32 -4.70 11.78 1.20
N ALA A 33 -5.10 10.66 0.60
CA ALA A 33 -6.29 10.58 -0.23
C ALA A 33 -7.57 10.87 0.59
N SER A 34 -7.64 10.37 1.82
CA SER A 34 -8.75 10.67 2.75
C SER A 34 -8.79 12.15 3.13
N ALA A 35 -7.63 12.78 3.37
CA ALA A 35 -7.57 14.20 3.68
C ALA A 35 -8.02 15.07 2.49
N ILE A 36 -7.65 14.68 1.27
CA ILE A 36 -8.10 15.38 0.06
C ILE A 36 -9.60 15.18 -0.17
N ALA A 37 -10.14 13.99 0.06
CA ALA A 37 -11.58 13.73 -0.02
C ALA A 37 -12.35 14.64 0.94
N ALA A 38 -11.92 14.75 2.21
CA ALA A 38 -12.54 15.66 3.17
C ALA A 38 -12.51 17.12 2.69
N ARG A 39 -11.38 17.58 2.10
CA ARG A 39 -11.28 18.93 1.53
C ARG A 39 -12.19 19.14 0.32
N VAL A 40 -12.43 18.11 -0.49
CA VAL A 40 -13.39 18.16 -1.59
C VAL A 40 -14.80 18.32 -1.04
N ASP A 41 -15.17 17.53 -0.03
CA ASP A 41 -16.48 17.60 0.61
C ASP A 41 -16.74 18.98 1.24
N GLU A 42 -15.75 19.53 1.95
CA GLU A 42 -15.80 20.89 2.50
C GLU A 42 -15.99 21.95 1.41
N ALA A 43 -15.22 21.85 0.30
CA ALA A 43 -15.34 22.78 -0.81
C ALA A 43 -16.70 22.68 -1.53
N GLN A 44 -17.23 21.47 -1.66
CA GLN A 44 -18.56 21.24 -2.26
C GLN A 44 -19.66 21.83 -1.38
N LEU A 45 -19.57 21.68 -0.06
CA LEU A 45 -20.50 22.28 0.88
C LEU A 45 -20.47 23.81 0.76
N ALA A 46 -19.27 24.40 0.83
CA ALA A 46 -19.10 25.85 0.67
C ALA A 46 -19.63 26.35 -0.69
N HIS A 47 -19.44 25.59 -1.77
CA HIS A 47 -20.00 25.93 -3.07
C HIS A 47 -21.53 25.95 -3.08
N ARG A 48 -22.17 24.93 -2.48
CA ARG A 48 -23.62 24.89 -2.33
C ARG A 48 -24.15 26.06 -1.51
N ASP A 49 -23.46 26.42 -0.43
CA ASP A 49 -23.84 27.56 0.41
C ASP A 49 -23.77 28.88 -0.37
N THR A 50 -22.67 29.12 -1.11
CA THR A 50 -22.53 30.31 -1.98
C THR A 50 -23.59 30.37 -3.08
N HIS A 51 -23.96 29.21 -3.63
CA HIS A 51 -25.00 29.15 -4.66
C HIS A 51 -26.39 29.45 -4.07
N ALA A 52 -26.71 28.87 -2.92
CA ALA A 52 -27.96 29.10 -2.22
C ALA A 52 -28.10 30.57 -1.75
N GLU A 53 -27.01 31.21 -1.35
CA GLU A 53 -27.00 32.63 -1.02
C GLU A 53 -27.32 33.50 -2.26
N LEU A 54 -26.70 33.21 -3.41
CA LEU A 54 -27.01 33.89 -4.67
C LEU A 54 -28.49 33.70 -5.07
N GLU A 55 -29.05 32.51 -4.91
CA GLU A 55 -30.47 32.23 -5.17
C GLU A 55 -31.39 33.06 -4.27
N ARG A 56 -31.13 33.09 -2.96
CA ARG A 56 -31.90 33.91 -2.01
C ARG A 56 -31.85 35.40 -2.35
N LEU A 57 -30.68 35.89 -2.74
CA LEU A 57 -30.50 37.30 -3.12
C LEU A 57 -31.24 37.64 -4.43
N LEU A 58 -31.28 36.70 -5.38
CA LEU A 58 -32.05 36.83 -6.63
C LEU A 58 -33.56 36.84 -6.36
N GLU A 59 -34.06 35.97 -5.49
CA GLU A 59 -35.48 35.91 -5.10
C GLU A 59 -35.93 37.17 -4.35
N GLY A 60 -35.07 37.72 -3.49
CA GLY A 60 -35.38 38.93 -2.73
C GLY A 60 -35.46 40.22 -3.58
N GLY A 61 -34.92 40.22 -4.80
CA GLY A 61 -34.93 41.39 -5.69
C GLY A 61 -34.10 42.58 -5.19
N VAL A 62 -33.19 42.37 -4.22
CA VAL A 62 -32.51 43.45 -3.47
C VAL A 62 -31.13 43.83 -4.02
N LEU A 63 -30.60 43.13 -5.03
CA LEU A 63 -29.25 43.39 -5.51
C LEU A 63 -29.20 44.40 -6.66
N ASP A 64 -28.30 45.38 -6.54
CA ASP A 64 -27.82 46.10 -7.72
C ASP A 64 -27.01 45.18 -8.65
N LEU A 65 -26.86 45.60 -9.91
CA LEU A 65 -26.17 44.84 -10.95
C LEU A 65 -24.70 44.53 -10.62
N ALA A 66 -24.03 45.36 -9.82
CA ALA A 66 -22.63 45.19 -9.45
C ALA A 66 -22.48 44.09 -8.39
N ALA A 67 -23.34 44.11 -7.37
CA ALA A 67 -23.37 43.09 -6.33
C ALA A 67 -23.76 41.71 -6.88
N LEU A 68 -24.71 41.66 -7.82
CA LEU A 68 -25.05 40.41 -8.52
C LEU A 68 -23.88 39.86 -9.35
N SER A 69 -23.15 40.74 -10.02
CA SER A 69 -21.96 40.35 -10.81
C SER A 69 -20.84 39.82 -9.92
N LEU A 70 -20.62 40.43 -8.74
CA LEU A 70 -19.66 39.96 -7.75
C LEU A 70 -20.01 38.56 -7.25
N GLN A 71 -21.26 38.35 -6.84
CA GLN A 71 -21.73 37.05 -6.33
C GLN A 71 -21.64 35.93 -7.37
N ARG A 72 -21.97 36.22 -8.64
CA ARG A 72 -21.73 35.27 -9.75
C ARG A 72 -20.24 34.94 -9.94
N GLY A 73 -19.36 35.92 -9.72
CA GLY A 73 -17.93 35.72 -9.72
C GLY A 73 -17.47 34.77 -8.60
N GLU A 74 -18.02 34.93 -7.39
CA GLU A 74 -17.73 34.08 -6.23
C GLU A 74 -18.18 32.64 -6.45
N VAL A 75 -19.37 32.42 -7.00
CA VAL A 75 -19.86 31.07 -7.36
C VAL A 75 -18.94 30.39 -8.36
N ARG A 76 -18.52 31.10 -9.42
CA ARG A 76 -17.58 30.56 -10.43
C ARG A 76 -16.20 30.25 -9.84
N ALA A 77 -15.70 31.11 -8.95
CA ALA A 77 -14.43 30.89 -8.26
C ALA A 77 -14.52 29.66 -7.34
N SER A 78 -15.63 29.50 -6.63
CA SER A 78 -15.91 28.35 -5.78
C SER A 78 -16.01 27.05 -6.60
N GLU A 79 -16.72 27.08 -7.73
CA GLU A 79 -16.81 25.94 -8.65
C GLU A 79 -15.43 25.53 -9.19
N ALA A 80 -14.60 26.49 -9.58
CA ALA A 80 -13.23 26.23 -10.05
C ALA A 80 -12.36 25.57 -8.96
N ARG A 81 -12.52 25.97 -7.69
CA ARG A 81 -11.82 25.34 -6.56
C ARG A 81 -12.27 23.90 -6.35
N VAL A 82 -13.56 23.62 -6.41
CA VAL A 82 -14.11 22.25 -6.31
C VAL A 82 -13.54 21.37 -7.42
N ARG A 83 -13.55 21.84 -8.67
CA ARG A 83 -12.97 21.10 -9.81
C ARG A 83 -11.49 20.81 -9.61
N ALA A 84 -10.70 21.81 -9.20
CA ALA A 84 -9.27 21.63 -8.95
C ALA A 84 -8.98 20.60 -7.84
N LEU A 85 -9.79 20.58 -6.76
CA LEU A 85 -9.65 19.58 -5.70
C LEU A 85 -10.08 18.19 -6.15
N ALA A 86 -11.12 18.07 -6.98
CA ALA A 86 -11.55 16.79 -7.56
C ALA A 86 -10.48 16.18 -8.50
N ASP A 87 -9.78 17.03 -9.27
CA ASP A 87 -8.65 16.60 -10.09
C ASP A 87 -7.49 16.09 -9.22
N GLN A 88 -7.19 16.79 -8.12
CA GLN A 88 -6.20 16.34 -7.12
C GLN A 88 -6.61 15.01 -6.48
N GLN A 89 -7.88 14.86 -6.10
CA GLN A 89 -8.42 13.62 -5.53
C GLN A 89 -8.23 12.45 -6.49
N SER A 90 -8.57 12.63 -7.77
CA SER A 90 -8.42 11.63 -8.82
C SER A 90 -6.95 11.25 -9.06
N ALA A 91 -6.03 12.23 -9.02
CA ALA A 91 -4.59 11.97 -9.10
C ALA A 91 -4.09 11.15 -7.89
N HIS A 92 -4.54 11.47 -6.69
CA HIS A 92 -4.18 10.73 -5.48
C HIS A 92 -4.75 9.32 -5.46
N GLN A 93 -5.99 9.10 -5.91
CA GLN A 93 -6.58 7.77 -6.02
C GLN A 93 -5.78 6.87 -6.97
N ARG A 94 -5.33 7.39 -8.12
CA ARG A 94 -4.44 6.65 -9.05
C ARG A 94 -3.12 6.27 -8.39
N ARG A 95 -2.53 7.17 -7.59
CA ARG A 95 -1.30 6.88 -6.83
C ARG A 95 -1.52 5.81 -5.76
N VAL A 96 -2.65 5.84 -5.06
CA VAL A 96 -3.02 4.81 -4.08
C VAL A 96 -3.13 3.45 -4.77
N ALA A 97 -3.87 3.35 -5.87
CA ALA A 97 -4.04 2.09 -6.60
C ALA A 97 -2.69 1.50 -7.05
N SER A 98 -1.83 2.33 -7.65
CA SER A 98 -0.48 1.89 -8.07
C SER A 98 0.39 1.44 -6.89
N GLN A 99 0.31 2.14 -5.75
CA GLN A 99 1.06 1.76 -4.56
C GLN A 99 0.53 0.45 -3.93
N GLU A 100 -0.78 0.23 -3.95
CA GLU A 100 -1.41 -1.01 -3.49
C GLU A 100 -0.96 -2.20 -4.34
N GLU A 101 -0.90 -2.05 -5.65
CA GLU A 101 -0.32 -3.06 -6.55
C GLU A 101 1.13 -3.36 -6.19
N ALA A 102 1.95 -2.34 -5.94
CA ALA A 102 3.34 -2.51 -5.54
C ALA A 102 3.48 -3.27 -4.21
N PHE A 103 2.62 -2.97 -3.24
CA PHE A 103 2.56 -3.70 -1.97
C PHE A 103 2.13 -5.16 -2.17
N GLN A 104 1.11 -5.43 -3.00
CA GLN A 104 0.69 -6.80 -3.30
C GLN A 104 1.82 -7.60 -3.96
N GLN A 105 2.54 -7.00 -4.90
CA GLN A 105 3.72 -7.63 -5.52
C GLN A 105 4.83 -7.90 -4.50
N ALA A 106 5.12 -6.96 -3.59
CA ALA A 106 6.11 -7.16 -2.53
C ALA A 106 5.71 -8.31 -1.59
N SER A 107 4.43 -8.37 -1.19
CA SER A 107 3.86 -9.43 -0.36
C SER A 107 3.95 -10.80 -1.04
N GLN A 108 3.60 -10.88 -2.33
CA GLN A 108 3.72 -12.10 -3.12
C GLN A 108 5.19 -12.58 -3.22
N ARG A 109 6.13 -11.65 -3.45
CA ARG A 109 7.57 -11.96 -3.48
C ARG A 109 8.07 -12.47 -2.13
N ARG A 110 7.61 -11.91 -1.00
CA ARG A 110 7.95 -12.42 0.34
C ARG A 110 7.44 -13.84 0.53
N ARG A 111 6.15 -14.08 0.31
CA ARG A 111 5.53 -15.42 0.45
C ARG A 111 6.18 -16.45 -0.48
N GLY A 112 6.54 -16.04 -1.70
CA GLY A 112 7.30 -16.87 -2.63
C GLY A 112 8.68 -17.26 -2.09
N ALA A 113 9.41 -16.30 -1.52
CA ALA A 113 10.71 -16.54 -0.90
C ALA A 113 10.60 -17.44 0.34
N GLU A 114 9.60 -17.24 1.20
CA GLU A 114 9.37 -18.08 2.39
C GLU A 114 9.15 -19.54 2.03
N ARG A 115 8.29 -19.81 1.05
CA ARG A 115 8.07 -21.18 0.54
C ARG A 115 9.34 -21.82 -0.02
N LEU A 116 10.16 -21.06 -0.74
CA LEU A 116 11.44 -21.55 -1.26
C LEU A 116 12.40 -21.88 -0.12
N ILE A 117 12.47 -21.03 0.91
CA ILE A 117 13.33 -21.22 2.08
C ILE A 117 12.91 -22.48 2.83
N GLU A 118 11.62 -22.65 3.09
CA GLU A 118 11.05 -23.84 3.73
C GLU A 118 11.40 -25.11 2.94
N ARG A 119 11.22 -25.09 1.61
CA ARG A 119 11.59 -26.21 0.74
C ARG A 119 13.07 -26.57 0.85
N ILE A 120 13.96 -25.57 0.81
CA ILE A 120 15.41 -25.81 0.93
C ILE A 120 15.75 -26.39 2.31
N GLN A 121 15.13 -25.89 3.37
CA GLN A 121 15.35 -26.41 4.73
C GLN A 121 14.90 -27.87 4.85
N LEU A 122 13.77 -28.23 4.25
CA LEU A 122 13.30 -29.61 4.18
C LEU A 122 14.28 -30.51 3.42
N ASP A 123 14.75 -30.07 2.25
CA ASP A 123 15.74 -30.83 1.45
C ASP A 123 17.06 -31.03 2.23
N GLU A 124 17.54 -29.99 2.92
CA GLU A 124 18.72 -30.06 3.79
C GLU A 124 18.51 -31.05 4.96
N ALA A 125 17.32 -31.06 5.57
CA ALA A 125 16.98 -31.98 6.66
C ALA A 125 16.90 -33.44 6.18
N VAL A 126 16.29 -33.69 5.02
CA VAL A 126 16.23 -35.03 4.40
C VAL A 126 17.63 -35.54 4.05
N ALA A 127 18.48 -34.68 3.47
CA ALA A 127 19.87 -35.03 3.18
C ALA A 127 20.67 -35.37 4.44
N ALA A 128 20.52 -34.55 5.50
CA ALA A 128 21.18 -34.79 6.79
C ALA A 128 20.74 -36.12 7.42
N ARG A 129 19.43 -36.41 7.42
CA ARG A 129 18.87 -37.68 7.93
C ARG A 129 19.38 -38.88 7.14
N SER A 130 19.45 -38.76 5.82
CA SER A 130 19.97 -39.82 4.94
C SER A 130 21.45 -40.10 5.21
N LYS A 131 22.27 -39.06 5.41
CA LYS A 131 23.68 -39.19 5.77
C LYS A 131 23.86 -39.88 7.13
N ALA A 132 23.08 -39.46 8.14
CA ALA A 132 23.13 -40.05 9.48
C ALA A 132 22.75 -41.54 9.49
N ARG A 133 21.75 -41.94 8.70
CA ARG A 133 21.38 -43.37 8.55
C ARG A 133 22.50 -44.19 7.93
N ARG A 134 23.20 -43.67 6.92
CA ARG A 134 24.34 -44.36 6.29
C ARG A 134 25.49 -44.54 7.28
N SER A 135 25.88 -43.48 8.01
CA SER A 135 26.94 -43.58 9.01
C SER A 135 26.59 -44.53 10.15
N GLN A 136 25.33 -44.54 10.62
CA GLN A 136 24.87 -45.52 11.61
C GLN A 136 24.94 -46.97 11.09
N SER A 137 24.56 -47.18 9.83
CA SER A 137 24.62 -48.50 9.20
C SER A 137 26.06 -48.98 9.03
N GLU A 138 26.99 -48.09 8.67
CA GLU A 138 28.43 -48.39 8.58
C GLU A 138 29.02 -48.74 9.95
N LEU A 139 28.72 -47.96 10.98
CA LEU A 139 29.13 -48.27 12.36
C LEU A 139 28.60 -49.63 12.82
N ALA A 140 27.33 -49.92 12.55
CA ALA A 140 26.72 -51.20 12.88
C ALA A 140 27.37 -52.38 12.13
N ARG A 141 27.83 -52.18 10.89
CA ARG A 141 28.60 -53.21 10.15
C ARG A 141 29.98 -53.43 10.75
N LEU A 142 30.70 -52.36 11.08
CA LEU A 142 32.02 -52.44 11.69
C LEU A 142 31.97 -53.14 13.06
N ALA A 143 30.94 -52.85 13.87
CA ALA A 143 30.74 -53.49 15.17
C ALA A 143 30.43 -55.00 15.10
N ARG A 144 30.02 -55.52 13.94
CA ARG A 144 29.72 -56.95 13.72
C ARG A 144 30.86 -57.73 13.07
N ARG A 145 32.00 -57.09 12.77
CA ARG A 145 33.16 -57.79 12.21
C ARG A 145 33.86 -58.59 13.33
N PRO A 146 34.07 -59.91 13.17
CA PRO A 146 34.90 -60.67 14.12
C PRO A 146 36.35 -60.17 14.05
N ALA A 147 37.01 -60.16 15.21
CA ALA A 147 38.40 -59.73 15.38
C ALA A 147 39.39 -60.67 14.70
#